data_AF-A0A847LYC8-F1
#
_entry.id   AF-A0A847LYC8-F1
#
_cell.length_a   1.000
_cell.length_b   1.000
_cell.length_c   1.000
_cell.angle_alpha   90.00
_cell.angle_beta   90.00
_cell.angle_gamma   90.00
#
_symmetry.space_group_name_H-M   'P 1'
#
loop_
_entity.id
_entity.type
_entity.pdbx_description
1 polymer ?
#
loop_
_entity_poly.entity_id
_entity_poly.type
_entity_poly.pdbx_seq_one_letter_code
_entity_poly.pdbx_strand_id
1 'polypeptide(L)'
;MDEIQYDWYQNDDVLVACVNEGVLGMFRLILNARRPKWKYYPVNSRGWDHLHQQIFWTFKFDHLQDGPPQGLPPLPPLPPLPKKTSIAWERVFPKHRYYFALLFPRTALWIGKSGGTARIWYVLEEDLYESYFGDGIFREFNGAVFTAKKAAKEYAASQSVPYSYGCIVKSMLLQRKLGMIKVINHETDVFAHYSTFMILWKLERSNQFR
;
A
#
# COMPACT_ATOMS: atom_id res chain seq x y z
N MET A 1 8.13 -13.68 -21.12
CA MET A 1 7.68 -12.27 -21.17
C MET A 1 6.32 -12.35 -21.78
N ASP A 2 5.30 -12.05 -21.00
CA ASP A 2 3.93 -12.04 -21.46
C ASP A 2 3.77 -10.96 -22.53
N GLU A 3 2.82 -11.16 -23.44
CA GLU A 3 2.52 -10.24 -24.53
C GLU A 3 2.09 -8.87 -23.97
N ILE A 4 2.55 -7.77 -24.57
CA ILE A 4 2.13 -6.43 -24.15
C ILE A 4 0.67 -6.23 -24.54
N GLN A 5 -0.18 -5.96 -23.55
CA GLN A 5 -1.60 -5.68 -23.70
C GLN A 5 -1.88 -4.21 -23.38
N TYR A 6 -2.88 -3.64 -24.05
CA TYR A 6 -3.32 -2.27 -23.83
C TYR A 6 -4.81 -2.23 -23.51
N ASP A 7 -5.12 -1.74 -22.31
CA ASP A 7 -6.48 -1.47 -21.89
C ASP A 7 -6.77 0.02 -22.05
N TRP A 8 -7.95 0.36 -22.55
CA TRP A 8 -8.27 1.73 -22.97
C TRP A 8 -9.33 2.33 -22.07
N TYR A 9 -9.05 3.51 -21.53
CA TYR A 9 -9.93 4.22 -20.61
C TYR A 9 -10.13 5.65 -21.07
N GLN A 10 -11.36 6.14 -21.05
CA GLN A 10 -11.67 7.48 -21.53
C GLN A 10 -12.60 8.24 -20.58
N ASN A 11 -12.39 9.54 -20.46
CA ASN A 11 -13.40 10.49 -20.02
C ASN A 11 -13.55 11.62 -21.05
N ASP A 12 -14.35 12.64 -20.73
CA ASP A 12 -14.66 13.73 -21.66
C ASP A 12 -13.43 14.42 -22.29
N ASP A 13 -12.30 14.47 -21.58
CA ASP A 13 -11.12 15.25 -21.99
C ASP A 13 -9.88 14.40 -22.25
N VAL A 14 -9.84 13.17 -21.75
CA VAL A 14 -8.62 12.38 -21.64
C VAL A 14 -8.88 10.94 -22.08
N LEU A 15 -8.02 10.45 -22.96
CA LEU A 15 -7.87 9.04 -23.26
C LEU A 15 -6.58 8.51 -22.61
N VAL A 16 -6.67 7.34 -22.00
CA VAL A 16 -5.57 6.64 -21.34
C VAL A 16 -5.43 5.24 -21.94
N ALA A 17 -4.20 4.87 -22.27
CA ALA A 17 -3.84 3.49 -22.58
C ALA A 17 -3.01 2.93 -21.41
N CYS A 18 -3.58 2.00 -20.65
CA CYS A 18 -2.91 1.28 -19.59
C CYS A 18 -2.11 0.12 -20.20
N VAL A 19 -0.83 0.01 -19.85
CA VAL A 19 0.05 -1.05 -20.37
C VAL A 19 0.05 -2.20 -19.37
N ASN A 20 -0.48 -3.36 -19.77
CA ASN A 20 -0.75 -4.53 -18.91
C ASN A 20 -1.48 -4.10 -17.62
N GLU A 21 -2.73 -3.66 -17.73
CA GLU A 21 -3.53 -3.14 -16.59
C GLU A 21 -2.91 -1.92 -15.87
N GLY A 22 -1.85 -1.32 -16.43
CA GLY A 22 -1.16 -0.16 -15.85
C GLY A 22 0.14 -0.51 -15.11
N VAL A 23 0.46 -1.79 -14.97
CA VAL A 23 1.65 -2.34 -14.30
C VAL A 23 2.94 -1.92 -14.99
N LEU A 24 2.89 -1.65 -16.30
CA LEU A 24 4.04 -1.18 -17.06
C LEU A 24 3.99 0.32 -17.38
N GLY A 25 3.05 1.05 -16.77
CA GLY A 25 2.85 2.48 -16.99
C GLY A 25 1.60 2.80 -17.78
N MET A 26 1.41 4.09 -18.05
CA MET A 26 0.21 4.60 -18.73
C MET A 26 0.58 5.66 -19.77
N PHE A 27 -0.05 5.60 -20.94
CA PHE A 27 -0.04 6.69 -21.89
C PHE A 27 -1.29 7.53 -21.73
N ARG A 28 -1.14 8.85 -21.74
CA ARG A 28 -2.26 9.80 -21.69
C ARG A 28 -2.29 10.65 -22.94
N LEU A 29 -3.49 10.87 -23.48
CA LEU A 29 -3.78 11.80 -24.56
C LEU A 29 -4.86 12.78 -24.08
N ILE A 30 -4.64 14.07 -24.32
CA ILE A 30 -5.69 15.09 -24.10
C ILE A 30 -6.43 15.26 -25.44
N LEU A 31 -7.71 14.89 -25.48
CA LEU A 31 -8.52 14.84 -26.69
C LEU A 31 -8.74 16.23 -27.29
N ASN A 32 -9.00 17.23 -26.43
CA ASN A 32 -9.34 18.60 -26.82
C ASN A 32 -8.11 19.52 -27.04
N ALA A 33 -6.89 18.97 -27.07
CA ALA A 33 -5.69 19.75 -27.32
C ALA A 33 -5.58 20.15 -28.81
N ARG A 34 -5.12 21.38 -29.10
CA ARG A 34 -4.87 21.86 -30.49
C ARG A 34 -3.98 20.91 -31.32
N ARG A 35 -3.09 20.19 -30.65
CA ARG A 35 -2.26 19.12 -31.22
C ARG A 35 -2.18 17.99 -30.20
N PRO A 36 -3.11 17.01 -30.23
CA PRO A 36 -3.11 15.90 -29.30
C PRO A 36 -1.78 15.15 -29.39
N LYS A 37 -1.14 14.93 -28.25
CA LYS A 37 0.12 14.18 -28.15
C LYS A 37 0.07 13.24 -26.96
N TRP A 38 0.50 12.01 -27.20
CA TRP A 38 0.67 11.03 -26.16
C TRP A 38 1.79 11.45 -25.20
N LYS A 39 1.53 11.31 -23.91
CA LYS A 39 2.51 11.45 -22.84
C LYS A 39 2.56 10.16 -22.06
N TYR A 40 3.75 9.57 -21.99
CA TYR A 40 3.99 8.40 -21.16
C TYR A 40 4.22 8.80 -19.70
N TYR A 41 3.58 8.09 -18.80
CA TYR A 41 3.77 8.18 -17.36
C TYR A 41 4.33 6.84 -16.87
N PRO A 42 5.61 6.80 -16.45
CA PRO A 42 6.16 5.60 -15.86
C PRO A 42 5.44 5.29 -14.55
N VAL A 43 5.37 4.00 -14.22
CA VAL A 43 4.91 3.49 -12.94
C VAL A 43 5.54 4.30 -11.81
N ASN A 44 4.77 4.59 -10.76
CA ASN A 44 5.17 5.39 -9.59
C ASN A 44 5.44 6.89 -9.86
N SER A 45 5.28 7.39 -11.09
CA SER A 45 5.27 8.84 -11.30
C SER A 45 3.97 9.45 -10.75
N ARG A 46 4.03 10.70 -10.30
CA ARG A 46 2.83 11.42 -9.81
C ARG A 46 1.67 11.43 -10.81
N GLY A 47 1.99 11.46 -12.11
CA GLY A 47 0.96 11.43 -13.15
C GLY A 47 0.37 10.05 -13.39
N TRP A 48 1.17 8.99 -13.20
CA TRP A 48 0.66 7.62 -13.20
C TRP A 48 -0.26 7.39 -12.00
N ASP A 49 0.18 7.72 -10.79
CA ASP A 49 -0.61 7.52 -9.55
C ASP A 49 -1.95 8.27 -9.60
N HIS A 50 -1.93 9.50 -10.10
CA HIS A 50 -3.14 10.29 -10.29
C HIS A 50 -4.14 9.63 -11.26
N LEU A 51 -3.67 9.14 -12.42
CA LEU A 51 -4.53 8.48 -13.41
C LEU A 51 -5.02 7.12 -12.90
N HIS A 52 -4.13 6.34 -12.28
CA HIS A 52 -4.44 5.04 -11.69
C HIS A 52 -5.57 5.15 -10.66
N GLN A 53 -5.46 6.09 -9.71
CA GLN A 53 -6.52 6.34 -8.73
C GLN A 53 -7.82 6.81 -9.40
N GLN A 54 -7.73 7.60 -10.47
CA GLN A 54 -8.92 8.08 -11.17
C GLN A 54 -9.67 6.94 -11.88
N ILE A 55 -8.94 6.04 -12.53
CA ILE A 55 -9.48 4.90 -13.29
C ILE A 55 -10.01 3.82 -12.34
N PHE A 56 -9.16 3.30 -11.45
CA PHE A 56 -9.48 2.07 -10.70
C PHE A 56 -10.14 2.32 -9.34
N TRP A 57 -9.96 3.51 -8.76
CA TRP A 57 -10.53 3.82 -7.44
C TRP A 57 -11.78 4.69 -7.55
N THR A 58 -11.70 5.78 -8.30
CA THR A 58 -12.81 6.74 -8.38
C THR A 58 -13.73 6.52 -9.58
N PHE A 59 -13.41 5.56 -10.46
CA PHE A 59 -14.19 5.21 -11.65
C PHE A 59 -14.56 6.42 -12.51
N LYS A 60 -13.61 7.36 -12.67
CA LYS A 60 -13.79 8.60 -13.45
C LYS A 60 -13.54 8.44 -14.95
N PHE A 61 -13.24 7.22 -15.37
CA PHE A 61 -12.99 6.88 -16.76
C PHE A 61 -13.80 5.64 -17.12
N ASP A 62 -14.38 5.64 -18.31
CA ASP A 62 -15.07 4.51 -18.89
C ASP A 62 -14.07 3.56 -19.55
N HIS A 63 -14.24 2.26 -19.34
CA HIS A 63 -13.45 1.23 -20.03
C HIS A 63 -13.97 1.04 -21.46
N LEU A 64 -13.08 1.15 -22.45
CA LEU A 64 -13.40 1.00 -23.87
C LEU A 64 -13.08 -0.43 -24.33
N GLN A 65 -14.09 -1.29 -24.35
CA GLN A 65 -13.94 -2.71 -24.73
C GLN A 65 -13.53 -2.89 -26.20
N ASP A 66 -13.96 -1.99 -27.08
CA ASP A 66 -13.69 -2.05 -28.53
C ASP A 66 -12.38 -1.32 -28.91
N GLY A 67 -11.61 -0.86 -27.92
CA GLY A 67 -10.39 -0.09 -28.12
C GLY A 67 -10.61 1.42 -28.29
N PRO A 68 -9.57 2.17 -28.70
CA PRO A 68 -9.62 3.63 -28.74
C PRO A 68 -10.43 4.15 -29.93
N PRO A 69 -10.95 5.39 -29.85
CA PRO A 69 -11.54 6.06 -31.00
C PRO A 69 -10.58 6.15 -32.21
N GLN A 70 -11.15 6.07 -33.41
CA GLN A 70 -10.39 6.22 -34.66
C GLN A 70 -9.93 7.67 -34.89
N GLY A 71 -8.90 7.86 -35.72
CA GLY A 71 -8.41 9.19 -36.12
C GLY A 71 -7.51 9.89 -35.08
N LEU A 72 -7.19 9.21 -33.98
CA LEU A 72 -6.24 9.69 -32.97
C LEU A 72 -4.79 9.47 -33.43
N PRO A 73 -3.82 10.26 -32.91
CA PRO A 73 -2.41 9.99 -33.16
C PRO A 73 -2.06 8.56 -32.72
N PRO A 74 -1.21 7.84 -33.47
CA PRO A 74 -0.82 6.49 -33.10
C PRO A 74 -0.09 6.48 -31.76
N LEU A 75 -0.29 5.42 -30.98
CA LEU A 75 0.38 5.23 -29.70
C LEU A 75 1.90 5.12 -29.93
N PRO A 76 2.75 5.87 -29.21
CA PRO A 76 4.19 5.74 -29.31
C PRO A 76 4.66 4.36 -28.82
N PRO A 77 5.83 3.89 -29.27
CA PRO A 77 6.42 2.67 -28.70
C PRO A 77 6.71 2.85 -27.21
N LEU A 78 6.60 1.74 -26.45
CA LEU A 78 6.92 1.72 -25.03
C LEU A 78 8.40 2.10 -24.82
N PRO A 79 8.71 3.09 -23.97
CA PRO A 79 10.10 3.41 -23.66
C PRO A 79 10.78 2.28 -22.88
N PRO A 80 12.12 2.28 -22.78
CA PRO A 80 12.85 1.27 -22.02
C PRO A 80 12.35 1.23 -20.57
N LEU A 81 11.83 0.09 -20.14
CA LEU A 81 11.38 -0.10 -18.77
C LEU A 81 12.59 -0.16 -17.82
N PRO A 82 12.56 0.53 -16.66
CA PRO A 82 13.61 0.40 -15.68
C PRO A 82 13.68 -1.05 -15.18
N LYS A 83 14.89 -1.63 -15.11
CA LYS A 83 15.12 -3.02 -14.68
C LYS A 83 14.59 -3.35 -13.27
N LYS A 84 14.31 -2.32 -12.46
CA LYS A 84 13.62 -2.42 -11.16
C LYS A 84 12.76 -1.18 -10.95
N THR A 85 11.45 -1.38 -10.85
CA THR A 85 10.47 -0.39 -10.38
C THR A 85 10.43 -0.29 -8.85
N SER A 86 11.31 -1.00 -8.13
CA SER A 86 11.31 -1.00 -6.67
C SER A 86 11.65 0.40 -6.14
N ILE A 87 10.63 1.14 -5.71
CA ILE A 87 10.77 2.29 -4.84
C ILE A 87 11.71 1.88 -3.69
N ALA A 88 12.70 2.73 -3.40
CA ALA A 88 13.52 2.57 -2.20
C ALA A 88 12.68 2.94 -0.97
N TRP A 89 11.69 2.11 -0.65
CA TRP A 89 10.66 2.36 0.36
C TRP A 89 11.24 2.71 1.73
N GLU A 90 12.42 2.19 2.06
CA GLU A 90 13.14 2.51 3.30
C GLU A 90 13.51 4.01 3.42
N ARG A 91 13.64 4.73 2.30
CA ARG A 91 13.86 6.20 2.28
C ARG A 91 12.57 6.99 2.45
N VAL A 92 11.43 6.44 2.03
CA VAL A 92 10.11 7.09 2.10
C VAL A 92 9.49 6.87 3.49
N PHE A 93 9.70 5.69 4.06
CA PHE A 93 9.20 5.30 5.39
C PHE A 93 10.37 4.92 6.32
N PRO A 94 11.04 5.93 6.91
CA PRO A 94 12.15 5.66 7.83
C PRO A 94 11.68 4.79 9.01
N LYS A 95 12.44 3.72 9.27
CA LYS A 95 12.20 2.81 10.41
C LYS A 95 12.52 3.54 11.73
N HIS A 96 11.55 4.28 12.27
CA HIS A 96 11.66 4.90 13.58
C HIS A 96 11.66 3.82 14.67
N ARG A 97 12.75 3.74 15.43
CA ARG A 97 12.92 2.75 16.50
C ARG A 97 12.58 3.29 17.90
N TYR A 98 12.35 4.58 18.03
CA TYR A 98 12.16 5.25 19.31
C TYR A 98 11.01 6.23 19.25
N TYR A 99 10.18 6.18 20.29
CA TYR A 99 9.01 7.02 20.45
C TYR A 99 8.95 7.57 21.87
N PHE A 100 8.54 8.81 22.06
CA PHE A 100 8.31 9.36 23.39
C PHE A 100 7.17 8.61 24.07
N ALA A 101 7.40 8.08 25.28
CA ALA A 101 6.38 7.33 26.01
C ALA A 101 5.14 8.18 26.35
N LEU A 102 5.32 9.51 26.43
CA LEU A 102 4.23 10.46 26.69
C LEU A 102 3.18 10.49 25.56
N LEU A 103 3.56 10.08 24.34
CA LEU A 103 2.62 9.97 23.21
C LEU A 103 1.77 8.69 23.27
N PHE A 104 2.21 7.70 24.06
CA PHE A 104 1.58 6.39 24.17
C PHE A 104 1.51 5.91 25.64
N PRO A 105 0.84 6.66 26.52
CA PRO A 105 0.89 6.44 27.97
C PRO A 105 0.35 5.07 28.39
N ARG A 106 -0.74 4.57 27.78
CA ARG A 106 -1.30 3.24 28.09
C ARG A 106 -0.34 2.14 27.66
N THR A 107 0.25 2.29 26.48
CA THR A 107 1.27 1.37 25.98
C THR A 107 2.50 1.33 26.89
N ALA A 108 2.99 2.50 27.31
CA ALA A 108 4.12 2.62 28.22
C ALA A 108 3.85 2.01 29.60
N LEU A 109 2.62 2.18 30.12
CA LEU A 109 2.18 1.56 31.37
C LEU A 109 2.14 0.04 31.25
N TRP A 110 1.57 -0.49 30.17
CA TRP A 110 1.49 -1.92 29.93
C TRP A 110 2.88 -2.56 29.82
N ILE A 111 3.80 -1.96 29.05
CA ILE A 111 5.20 -2.42 28.98
C ILE A 111 5.84 -2.43 30.38
N GLY A 112 5.55 -1.42 31.20
CA GLY A 112 6.00 -1.35 32.59
C GLY A 112 5.50 -2.51 33.44
N LYS A 113 4.20 -2.83 33.35
CA LYS A 113 3.58 -3.97 34.04
C LYS A 113 4.14 -5.32 33.60
N SER A 114 4.63 -5.43 32.36
CA SER A 114 5.28 -6.62 31.82
C SER A 114 6.78 -6.73 32.14
N GLY A 115 7.30 -5.97 33.10
CA GLY A 115 8.73 -6.03 33.47
C GLY A 115 9.64 -5.22 32.54
N GLY A 116 9.08 -4.20 31.86
CA GLY A 116 9.83 -3.23 31.04
C GLY A 116 10.04 -3.64 29.59
N THR A 117 9.67 -4.87 29.20
CA THR A 117 9.69 -5.36 27.82
C THR A 117 8.40 -6.13 27.55
N ALA A 118 7.77 -5.91 26.40
CA ALA A 118 6.50 -6.54 26.09
C ALA A 118 6.33 -6.78 24.59
N ARG A 119 5.78 -7.95 24.23
CA ARG A 119 5.52 -8.32 22.85
C ARG A 119 4.05 -8.14 22.53
N ILE A 120 3.77 -7.45 21.43
CA ILE A 120 2.43 -7.35 20.86
C ILE A 120 2.34 -8.13 19.55
N TRP A 121 1.17 -8.69 19.28
CA TRP A 121 0.80 -9.30 18.01
C TRP A 121 -0.27 -8.44 17.36
N TYR A 122 -0.20 -8.23 16.05
CA TYR A 122 -1.19 -7.42 15.33
C TYR A 122 -1.48 -8.03 13.97
N VAL A 123 -2.66 -7.71 13.43
CA VAL A 123 -3.11 -8.23 12.14
C VAL A 123 -3.01 -7.14 11.09
N LEU A 124 -2.35 -7.49 10.00
CA LEU A 124 -2.33 -6.71 8.77
C LEU A 124 -3.19 -7.41 7.73
N GLU A 125 -3.93 -6.65 6.95
CA GLU A 125 -4.62 -7.12 5.74
C GLU A 125 -3.75 -6.79 4.55
N GLU A 126 -3.50 -7.81 3.74
CA GLU A 126 -2.79 -7.73 2.49
C GLU A 126 -3.78 -7.61 1.34
N ASP A 127 -3.60 -6.60 0.50
CA ASP A 127 -4.28 -6.53 -0.79
C ASP A 127 -3.63 -7.56 -1.73
N LEU A 128 -4.31 -8.68 -1.94
CA LEU A 128 -3.79 -9.77 -2.76
C LEU A 128 -3.85 -9.45 -4.25
N TYR A 129 -4.67 -8.48 -4.67
CA TYR A 129 -4.70 -7.97 -6.03
C TYR A 129 -3.39 -7.22 -6.30
N GLU A 130 -3.07 -6.18 -5.51
CA GLU A 130 -1.83 -5.40 -5.69
C GLU A 130 -0.55 -6.25 -5.50
N SER A 131 -0.58 -7.23 -4.58
CA SER A 131 0.50 -8.22 -4.41
C SER A 131 0.69 -9.11 -5.63
N TYR A 132 -0.39 -9.54 -6.30
CA TYR A 132 -0.34 -10.41 -7.47
C TYR A 132 0.30 -9.69 -8.68
N PHE A 133 0.04 -8.40 -8.84
CA PHE A 133 0.56 -7.60 -9.96
C PHE A 133 1.96 -7.00 -9.72
N GLY A 134 2.58 -7.25 -8.57
CA GLY A 134 3.99 -6.91 -8.31
C GLY A 134 4.24 -5.44 -7.97
N ASP A 135 3.18 -4.67 -7.72
CA ASP A 135 3.26 -3.27 -7.27
C ASP A 135 3.76 -3.15 -5.82
N GLY A 136 3.75 -4.26 -5.08
CA GLY A 136 4.25 -4.38 -3.73
C GLY A 136 3.31 -5.22 -2.88
N ILE A 137 3.75 -5.61 -1.68
CA ILE A 137 2.87 -6.29 -0.72
C ILE A 137 2.18 -5.23 0.14
N PHE A 138 1.02 -4.75 -0.26
CA PHE A 138 0.35 -3.67 0.47
C PHE A 138 -0.35 -4.19 1.70
N ARG A 139 0.12 -3.76 2.87
CA ARG A 139 -0.38 -4.24 4.16
C ARG A 139 -0.99 -3.12 4.98
N GLU A 140 -2.31 -3.15 5.13
CA GLU A 140 -3.06 -2.24 5.99
C GLU A 140 -3.26 -2.83 7.38
N PHE A 141 -3.32 -1.99 8.41
CA PHE A 141 -3.72 -2.47 9.74
C PHE A 141 -5.23 -2.71 9.78
N ASN A 142 -5.62 -3.97 9.65
CA ASN A 142 -7.01 -4.44 9.63
C ASN A 142 -7.64 -4.38 11.02
N GLY A 143 -6.86 -4.65 12.06
CA GLY A 143 -7.37 -4.52 13.39
C GLY A 143 -6.57 -5.28 14.41
N ALA A 144 -6.59 -4.68 15.60
CA ALA A 144 -6.31 -5.33 16.85
C ALA A 144 -4.84 -5.63 17.17
N VAL A 145 -4.52 -5.40 18.44
CA VAL A 145 -3.23 -5.67 19.05
C VAL A 145 -3.46 -6.59 20.23
N PHE A 146 -2.88 -7.77 20.17
CA PHE A 146 -3.12 -8.85 21.10
C PHE A 146 -1.87 -9.12 21.93
N THR A 147 -2.09 -9.45 23.20
CA THR A 147 -1.06 -9.97 24.10
C THR A 147 -0.67 -11.40 23.75
N ALA A 148 -1.54 -12.15 23.06
CA ALA A 148 -1.33 -13.53 22.65
C ALA A 148 -1.46 -13.74 21.13
N LYS A 149 -0.53 -14.49 20.54
CA LYS A 149 -0.53 -14.85 19.11
C LYS A 149 -1.80 -15.59 18.68
N LYS A 150 -2.34 -16.45 19.57
CA LYS A 150 -3.53 -17.26 19.29
C LYS A 150 -4.75 -16.38 19.01
N ALA A 151 -4.99 -15.38 19.87
CA ALA A 151 -6.09 -14.43 19.69
C ALA A 151 -5.93 -13.60 18.40
N ALA A 152 -4.69 -13.21 18.05
CA ALA A 152 -4.42 -12.54 16.78
C ALA A 152 -4.73 -13.42 15.56
N LYS A 153 -4.42 -14.72 15.64
CA LYS A 153 -4.75 -15.69 14.57
C LYS A 153 -6.25 -15.94 14.43
N GLU A 154 -6.96 -16.07 15.55
CA GLU A 154 -8.42 -16.24 15.56
C GLU A 154 -9.11 -15.02 14.97
N TYR A 155 -8.65 -13.81 15.33
CA TYR A 155 -9.12 -12.58 14.72
C TYR A 155 -8.83 -12.55 13.22
N ALA A 156 -7.58 -12.80 12.80
CA ALA A 156 -7.21 -12.83 11.38
C ALA A 156 -8.09 -13.80 10.57
N ALA A 157 -8.37 -14.99 11.10
CA ALA A 157 -9.23 -15.98 10.44
C ALA A 157 -10.69 -15.51 10.35
N SER A 158 -11.19 -14.76 11.34
CA SER A 158 -12.55 -14.18 11.30
C SER A 158 -12.71 -13.04 10.29
N GLN A 159 -11.59 -12.42 9.89
CA GLN A 159 -11.56 -11.30 8.94
C GLN A 159 -11.23 -11.75 7.51
N SER A 160 -10.89 -13.03 7.31
CA SER A 160 -10.61 -13.58 5.97
C SER A 160 -11.85 -13.53 5.09
N VAL A 161 -11.94 -12.51 4.24
CA VAL A 161 -12.99 -12.35 3.21
C VAL A 161 -12.61 -13.21 1.99
N PRO A 162 -13.57 -13.82 1.28
CA PRO A 162 -13.24 -14.60 0.10
C PRO A 162 -12.91 -13.65 -1.07
N TYR A 163 -11.74 -13.86 -1.69
CA TYR A 163 -11.31 -13.47 -3.04
C TYR A 163 -10.39 -12.26 -3.29
N SER A 164 -10.07 -11.37 -2.33
CA SER A 164 -9.14 -10.26 -2.64
C SER A 164 -8.23 -9.78 -1.50
N TYR A 165 -8.43 -10.27 -0.27
CA TYR A 165 -7.68 -9.79 0.90
C TYR A 165 -7.17 -10.94 1.77
N GLY A 166 -5.90 -10.89 2.16
CA GLY A 166 -5.24 -11.88 3.01
C GLY A 166 -4.87 -11.31 4.38
N CYS A 167 -5.34 -11.88 5.48
CA CYS A 167 -4.92 -11.43 6.81
C CYS A 167 -3.63 -12.13 7.28
N ILE A 168 -2.63 -11.35 7.73
CA ILE A 168 -1.34 -11.83 8.24
C ILE A 168 -1.12 -11.35 9.67
N VAL A 169 -0.68 -12.26 10.53
CA VAL A 169 -0.29 -11.94 11.91
C VAL A 169 1.20 -11.60 11.97
N LYS A 170 1.53 -10.44 12.51
CA LYS A 170 2.92 -9.98 12.76
C LYS A 170 3.13 -9.66 14.23
N SER A 171 4.39 -9.46 14.63
CA SER A 171 4.73 -9.08 16.01
C SER A 171 5.72 -7.93 16.12
N MET A 172 5.61 -7.22 17.25
CA MET A 172 6.53 -6.16 17.64
C MET A 172 6.96 -6.37 19.09
N LEU A 173 8.26 -6.27 19.34
CA LEU A 173 8.83 -6.29 20.68
C LEU A 173 9.14 -4.86 21.12
N LEU A 174 8.48 -4.42 22.18
CA LEU A 174 8.59 -3.08 22.74
C LEU A 174 9.37 -3.12 24.05
N GLN A 175 10.17 -2.09 24.30
CA GLN A 175 10.86 -1.90 25.57
C GLN A 175 10.73 -0.46 26.03
N ARG A 176 10.48 -0.27 27.33
CA ARG A 176 10.49 1.05 27.94
C ARG A 176 11.92 1.36 28.40
N LYS A 177 12.48 2.49 27.96
CA LYS A 177 13.81 2.95 28.37
C LYS A 177 13.84 4.47 28.46
N LEU A 178 14.17 5.02 29.64
CA LEU A 178 14.39 6.47 29.85
C LEU A 178 13.28 7.37 29.29
N GLY A 179 12.01 7.08 29.60
CA GLY A 179 10.87 7.86 29.10
C GLY A 179 10.54 7.65 27.61
N MET A 180 11.18 6.68 26.96
CA MET A 180 10.92 6.28 25.57
C MET A 180 10.35 4.87 25.50
N ILE A 181 9.62 4.61 24.42
CA ILE A 181 9.30 3.28 23.91
C ILE A 181 10.27 2.99 22.76
N LYS A 182 11.09 1.96 22.93
CA LYS A 182 11.98 1.41 21.92
C LYS A 182 11.31 0.23 21.23
N VAL A 183 11.30 0.23 19.91
CA VAL A 183 10.96 -0.93 19.09
C VAL A 183 12.23 -1.77 18.92
N ILE A 184 12.32 -2.90 19.64
CA ILE A 184 13.48 -3.81 19.60
C ILE A 184 13.46 -4.66 18.34
N ASN A 185 12.30 -5.25 18.04
CA ASN A 185 12.08 -6.04 16.85
C ASN A 185 10.70 -5.70 16.28
N HIS A 186 10.62 -5.67 14.97
CA HIS A 186 9.38 -5.50 14.22
C HIS A 186 9.51 -6.38 12.99
N GLU A 187 8.66 -7.41 12.92
CA GLU A 187 8.61 -8.32 11.78
C GLU A 187 7.92 -7.63 10.59
N THR A 188 8.53 -6.57 10.06
CA THR A 188 8.06 -5.94 8.82
C THR A 188 8.95 -6.32 7.66
N ASP A 189 8.35 -7.02 6.70
CA ASP A 189 8.83 -7.04 5.33
C ASP A 189 8.70 -5.63 4.73
N VAL A 190 9.47 -5.38 3.66
CA VAL A 190 9.74 -4.08 3.02
C VAL A 190 8.48 -3.29 2.60
N PHE A 191 7.29 -3.91 2.64
CA PHE A 191 6.05 -3.35 2.10
C PHE A 191 4.97 -3.03 3.16
N ALA A 192 5.31 -3.03 4.44
CA ALA A 192 4.40 -2.49 5.45
C ALA A 192 4.31 -0.95 5.33
N HIS A 193 3.36 -0.46 4.53
CA HIS A 193 2.97 0.97 4.48
C HIS A 193 2.52 1.51 5.85
N TYR A 194 2.26 0.61 6.80
CA TYR A 194 2.01 0.95 8.19
C TYR A 194 3.30 1.20 8.99
N SER A 195 3.56 2.46 9.30
CA SER A 195 4.61 2.84 10.23
C SER A 195 4.35 2.25 11.62
N THR A 196 5.42 1.91 12.34
CA THR A 196 5.38 1.52 13.76
C THR A 196 4.62 2.53 14.62
N PHE A 197 4.63 3.81 14.23
CA PHE A 197 3.84 4.87 14.87
C PHE A 197 2.34 4.63 14.76
N MET A 198 1.83 4.31 13.57
CA MET A 198 0.41 4.08 13.35
C MET A 198 -0.11 2.87 14.13
N ILE A 199 0.72 1.82 14.26
CA ILE A 199 0.40 0.66 15.10
C ILE A 199 0.28 1.07 16.57
N LEU A 200 1.27 1.79 17.10
CA LEU A 200 1.26 2.29 18.49
C LEU A 200 0.10 3.26 18.74
N TRP A 201 -0.25 4.09 17.76
CA TRP A 201 -1.34 5.05 17.84
C TRP A 201 -2.71 4.38 17.86
N LYS A 202 -2.93 3.35 17.04
CA LYS A 202 -4.15 2.53 17.09
C LYS A 202 -4.23 1.72 18.38
N LEU A 203 -3.11 1.17 18.83
CA LEU A 203 -3.00 0.46 20.11
C LEU A 203 -3.45 1.34 21.28
N GLU A 204 -2.95 2.56 21.35
CA GLU A 204 -3.28 3.53 22.41
C GLU A 204 -4.79 3.82 22.50
N ARG A 205 -5.49 3.79 21.36
CA ARG A 205 -6.95 3.98 21.26
C ARG A 205 -7.77 2.71 21.38
N SER A 206 -7.14 1.54 21.33
CA SER A 206 -7.87 0.27 21.42
C SER A 206 -8.31 -0.02 22.85
N ASN A 207 -9.42 -0.75 23.01
CA ASN A 207 -9.86 -1.31 24.29
C ASN A 207 -9.21 -2.67 24.60
N GLN A 208 -8.17 -3.05 23.86
CA GLN A 208 -7.60 -4.39 23.87
C GLN A 208 -6.41 -4.59 24.81
N PHE A 209 -6.02 -3.54 25.53
CA PHE A 209 -5.32 -3.72 26.80
C PHE A 209 -6.31 -4.19 27.87
N ARG A 210 -6.80 -5.42 27.75
CA ARG A 210 -7.45 -6.15 28.84
C ARG A 210 -6.54 -7.29 29.27
#